data_AF-A0A8I1UVP2-F1
#
_entry.id   AF-A0A8I1UVP2-F1
#
_cell.length_a   1.000
_cell.length_b   1.000
_cell.length_c   1.000
_cell.angle_alpha   90.00
_cell.angle_beta   90.00
_cell.angle_gamma   90.00
#
_symmetry.space_group_name_H-M   'P 1'
#
loop_
_entity.id
_entity.type
_entity.pdbx_description
1 polymer ?
#
loop_
_entity_poly.entity_id
_entity_poly.type
_entity_poly.pdbx_seq_one_letter_code
_entity_poly.pdbx_strand_id
1 'polypeptide(L)' 'MFDQWAYHNGVEIDFSIPGKPTDNAFCEAFNGRIRAKCLNASWFLSTADIIERIEE' A
#
# COMPACT_ATOMS: atom_id res chain seq x y z
N MET A 1 19.43 -7.28 -1.68
CA MET A 1 18.71 -6.76 -2.86
C MET A 1 17.31 -7.40 -2.86
N PHE A 2 16.27 -6.73 -3.34
CA PHE A 2 14.86 -7.20 -3.19
C PHE A 2 14.64 -8.59 -3.81
N ASP A 3 15.18 -8.81 -5.00
CA ASP A 3 15.23 -10.08 -5.72
C ASP A 3 15.95 -11.20 -4.92
N GLN A 4 17.06 -10.88 -4.26
CA GLN A 4 17.80 -11.85 -3.43
C GLN A 4 16.97 -12.30 -2.22
N TRP A 5 16.23 -11.37 -1.60
CA TRP A 5 15.31 -11.69 -0.53
C TRP A 5 14.15 -12.55 -1.05
N ALA A 6 13.54 -12.17 -2.18
CA ALA A 6 12.44 -12.93 -2.77
C ALA A 6 12.86 -14.36 -3.13
N TYR A 7 14.05 -14.53 -3.72
CA TYR A 7 14.64 -15.83 -4.00
C TYR A 7 14.80 -16.67 -2.74
N HIS A 8 15.37 -16.09 -1.67
CA HIS A 8 15.59 -16.80 -0.41
C HIS A 8 14.28 -17.22 0.27
N ASN A 9 13.20 -16.45 0.07
CA ASN A 9 11.89 -16.71 0.67
C ASN A 9 10.93 -17.46 -0.26
N GLY A 10 11.36 -17.85 -1.47
CA GLY A 10 10.49 -18.52 -2.45
C GLY A 10 9.31 -17.67 -2.90
N VAL A 11 9.46 -16.33 -2.87
CA VAL A 11 8.42 -15.37 -3.27
C VAL A 11 8.57 -15.08 -4.76
N GLU A 12 7.49 -15.30 -5.51
CA GLU A 12 7.39 -14.90 -6.92
C GLU A 12 7.21 -13.39 -7.03
N ILE A 13 7.96 -12.76 -7.93
CA ILE A 13 7.86 -11.33 -8.20
C ILE A 13 7.05 -11.14 -9.48
N ASP A 14 5.90 -10.50 -9.35
CA ASP A 14 5.11 -10.03 -10.49
C ASP A 14 5.37 -8.54 -10.74
N PHE A 15 5.68 -8.20 -11.99
CA PHE A 15 6.04 -6.84 -12.40
C PHE A 15 4.89 -6.20 -13.16
N SER A 16 4.48 -5.00 -12.75
CA SER A 16 3.51 -4.21 -13.50
C SER A 16 4.06 -3.83 -14.87
N ILE A 17 3.24 -3.96 -15.91
CA ILE A 17 3.64 -3.61 -17.27
C ILE A 17 3.54 -2.07 -17.44
N PRO A 18 4.58 -1.40 -17.96
CA PRO A 18 4.51 0.03 -18.26
C PRO A 18 3.33 0.34 -19.20
N GLY A 19 2.53 1.35 -18.85
CA GLY A 19 1.34 1.73 -19.63
C GLY A 19 0.11 0.86 -19.40
N LYS A 20 0.17 -0.14 -18.51
CA LYS A 20 -0.98 -0.95 -18.10
C LYS A 20 -1.35 -0.66 -16.63
N PRO A 21 -2.06 0.44 -16.34
CA PRO A 21 -2.39 0.85 -14.97
C PRO A 21 -3.24 -0.18 -14.22
N THR A 22 -3.95 -1.04 -14.95
CA THR A 22 -4.78 -2.11 -14.36
C THR A 22 -3.98 -3.14 -13.57
N ASP A 23 -2.68 -3.31 -13.84
CA ASP A 23 -1.85 -4.29 -13.14
C ASP A 23 -1.67 -3.92 -11.65
N ASN A 24 -1.78 -2.63 -11.30
CA ASN A 24 -1.70 -2.14 -9.92
C ASN A 24 -3.06 -1.74 -9.33
N ALA A 25 -4.17 -2.00 -10.05
CA ALA A 25 -5.48 -1.45 -9.73
C ALA A 25 -5.96 -1.77 -8.31
N PHE A 26 -5.64 -2.98 -7.80
CA PHE A 26 -6.04 -3.38 -6.45
C PHE A 26 -5.33 -2.52 -5.38
N CYS A 27 -4.01 -2.39 -5.46
CA CYS A 27 -3.22 -1.57 -4.53
C CYS A 27 -3.61 -0.09 -4.63
N GLU A 28 -3.87 0.42 -5.83
CA GLU A 28 -4.33 1.80 -6.02
C GLU A 28 -5.71 2.04 -5.41
N ALA A 29 -6.65 1.10 -5.62
CA ALA A 29 -7.98 1.18 -5.00
C ALA A 29 -7.90 1.12 -3.48
N PHE A 30 -7.05 0.26 -2.92
CA PHE A 30 -6.80 0.18 -1.49
C PHE A 30 -6.25 1.50 -0.94
N ASN A 31 -5.19 2.04 -1.55
CA ASN A 31 -4.59 3.32 -1.17
C ASN A 31 -5.56 4.49 -1.31
N GLY A 32 -6.42 4.46 -2.34
CA GLY A 32 -7.50 5.43 -2.53
C GLY A 32 -8.52 5.38 -1.39
N ARG A 33 -8.95 4.18 -0.99
CA ARG A 33 -9.90 3.98 0.10
C ARG A 33 -9.34 4.40 1.45
N ILE A 34 -8.10 4.05 1.78
CA ILE A 34 -7.46 4.48 3.04
C ILE A 34 -7.37 6.00 3.09
N ARG A 35 -6.94 6.65 2.00
CA ARG A 35 -6.89 8.11 1.95
C ARG A 35 -8.26 8.74 2.14
N ALA A 36 -9.28 8.26 1.45
CA ALA A 36 -10.62 8.83 1.54
C ALA A 36 -11.26 8.63 2.92
N LYS A 37 -11.09 7.46 3.54
CA LYS A 37 -11.76 7.12 4.81
C LYS A 37 -11.02 7.57 6.06
N CYS A 38 -9.69 7.60 6.01
CA CYS A 38 -8.86 7.88 7.17
C CYS A 38 -8.10 9.19 6.98
N LEU A 39 -7.16 9.22 6.03
CA LEU A 39 -6.15 10.28 5.98
C LEU A 39 -6.72 11.66 5.59
N ASN A 40 -7.71 11.71 4.70
CA ASN A 40 -8.35 12.96 4.27
C ASN A 40 -9.56 13.32 5.13
N ALA A 41 -10.09 12.39 5.92
CA ALA A 41 -11.29 12.58 6.73
C ALA A 41 -10.98 13.13 8.13
N SER A 42 -9.72 13.10 8.56
CA SER A 42 -9.30 13.45 9.91
C SER A 42 -8.00 14.25 9.90
N TRP A 43 -7.86 15.13 10.89
CA TRP A 43 -6.57 15.75 11.22
C TRP A 43 -5.88 14.90 12.28
N PHE A 44 -4.56 14.76 12.16
CA PHE A 44 -3.74 13.96 13.08
C PHE A 44 -2.72 14.86 13.76
N LEU A 45 -2.45 14.61 15.04
CA LEU A 45 -1.49 15.37 15.83
C LEU A 45 -0.14 14.66 15.87
N SER A 46 -0.12 13.34 15.64
CA SER A 46 1.10 12.54 15.59
C SER A 46 0.96 11.31 14.67
N THR A 47 2.09 10.67 14.36
CA THR A 47 2.10 9.38 13.64
C THR A 47 1.48 8.25 14.46
N ALA A 48 1.55 8.31 15.80
CA ALA A 48 0.91 7.31 16.65
C ALA A 48 -0.61 7.35 16.49
N ASP A 49 -1.21 8.55 16.44
CA ASP A 49 -2.65 8.73 16.22
C ASP A 49 -3.11 8.17 14.87
N ILE A 50 -2.24 8.24 13.84
CA ILE A 50 -2.52 7.67 12.52
C ILE A 50 -2.56 6.14 12.61
N ILE A 51 -1.59 5.53 13.28
CA ILE A 51 -1.51 4.06 13.41
C ILE A 51 -2.71 3.54 14.19
N GLU A 52 -3.04 4.14 15.34
CA GLU A 52 -4.20 3.77 16.14
C GLU A 52 -5.49 3.80 15.31
N ARG A 53 -5.71 4.87 14.52
CA ARG A 53 -6.90 5.01 13.68
C ARG A 53 -6.93 4.06 12.48
N ILE A 54 -5.78 3.62 11.95
CA ILE A 54 -5.73 2.65 10.85
C ILE A 54 -6.02 1.23 11.36
N GLU A 55 -5.71 0.94 12.62
CA GLU A 55 -5.88 -0.36 13.26
C GLU A 55 -7.28 -0.55 13.90
N GLU A 56 -8.08 0.52 14.08
CA GLU A 56 -9.50 0.51 14.44
C GLU A 56 -10.42 -0.05 13.33
#